data_AF-A0A521FVS7-F1
#
_entry.id   AF-A0A521FVS7-F1
#
_cell.length_a   1.000
_cell.length_b   1.000
_cell.length_c   1.000
_cell.angle_alpha   90.00
_cell.angle_beta   90.00
_cell.angle_gamma   90.00
#
_symmetry.space_group_name_H-M   'P 1'
#
loop_
_entity.id
_entity.type
_entity.pdbx_description
1 polymer ?
#
loop_
_entity_poly.entity_id
_entity_poly.type
_entity_poly.pdbx_seq_one_letter_code
_entity_poly.pdbx_strand_id
1 'polypeptide(L)'
;MSLHSHFDRRAMFLASLKGKSPEARVDAFANEVLETGGVWTTPPGDYDPDSRALFEIHLHGITATGWTESSAISTWVAMAHAKAAAACPRCGGRGVIHWHPHWDNGHEPCPDCTCADQKAAG
;
A
#
# COMPACT_ATOMS: atom_id res chain seq x y z
N MET A 1 2.10 -24.41 -13.29
CA MET A 1 0.71 -24.15 -12.84
C MET A 1 0.53 -22.64 -12.79
N SER A 2 -0.57 -22.14 -13.36
CA SER A 2 -0.72 -20.78 -13.91
C SER A 2 -0.61 -19.66 -12.86
N LEU A 3 0.36 -18.74 -13.02
CA LEU A 3 0.64 -17.61 -12.11
C LEU A 3 0.44 -16.22 -12.77
N HIS A 4 -0.28 -16.13 -13.89
CA HIS A 4 -0.27 -14.92 -14.72
C HIS A 4 -1.65 -14.30 -15.06
N SER A 5 -2.73 -14.60 -14.34
CA SER A 5 -3.97 -13.83 -14.51
C SER A 5 -4.88 -13.88 -13.28
N HIS A 6 -4.38 -13.42 -12.14
CA HIS A 6 -5.21 -12.57 -11.28
C HIS A 6 -4.95 -11.17 -11.81
N PHE A 7 -5.98 -10.44 -12.25
CA PHE A 7 -5.89 -8.98 -12.23
C PHE A 7 -5.23 -8.57 -10.90
N ASP A 8 -4.29 -7.61 -10.90
CA ASP A 8 -3.64 -7.16 -9.66
C ASP A 8 -4.72 -6.52 -8.76
N ARG A 9 -5.42 -7.37 -8.00
CA ARG A 9 -6.55 -7.01 -7.15
C ARG A 9 -6.13 -5.95 -6.14
N ARG A 10 -4.90 -6.02 -5.65
CA ARG A 10 -4.29 -4.97 -4.82
C ARG A 10 -4.25 -3.64 -5.57
N ALA A 11 -3.78 -3.61 -6.82
CA ALA A 11 -3.74 -2.38 -7.61
C ALA A 11 -5.15 -1.83 -7.90
N MET A 12 -6.10 -2.70 -8.22
CA MET A 12 -7.51 -2.32 -8.42
C MET A 12 -8.14 -1.77 -7.14
N PHE A 13 -7.96 -2.47 -6.02
CA PHE A 13 -8.46 -2.06 -4.72
C PHE A 13 -7.83 -0.73 -4.31
N LEU A 14 -6.50 -0.58 -4.42
CA LEU A 14 -5.79 0.66 -4.14
C LEU A 14 -6.34 1.84 -4.97
N ALA A 15 -6.62 1.62 -6.26
CA ALA A 15 -7.21 2.64 -7.12
C ALA A 15 -8.63 3.01 -6.67
N SER A 16 -9.42 2.03 -6.20
CA SER A 16 -10.78 2.26 -5.69
C SER A 16 -10.84 3.13 -4.44
N LEU A 17 -9.75 3.19 -3.65
CA LEU A 17 -9.68 3.99 -2.43
C LEU A 17 -9.49 5.49 -2.70
N LYS A 18 -9.15 5.87 -3.94
CA LYS A 18 -8.87 7.26 -4.31
C LYS A 18 -10.11 8.12 -4.12
N GLY A 19 -9.97 9.21 -3.35
CA GLY A 19 -11.05 10.16 -3.07
C GLY A 19 -12.07 9.71 -2.02
N LYS A 20 -11.94 8.49 -1.46
CA LYS A 20 -12.80 8.04 -0.35
C LYS A 20 -12.43 8.75 0.96
N SER A 21 -13.44 9.12 1.75
CA SER A 21 -13.29 9.59 3.12
C SER A 21 -12.70 8.49 4.02
N PRO A 22 -12.19 8.83 5.22
CA PRO A 22 -11.68 7.83 6.15
C PRO A 22 -12.68 6.71 6.47
N GLU A 23 -13.94 7.06 6.71
CA GLU A 23 -15.02 6.12 7.05
C GLU A 23 -15.34 5.22 5.86
N ALA A 24 -15.45 5.80 4.65
CA ALA A 24 -15.67 5.05 3.43
C ALA A 24 -14.50 4.11 3.08
N ARG A 25 -13.29 4.37 3.59
CA ARG A 25 -12.15 3.44 3.47
C ARG A 25 -12.30 2.28 4.45
N VAL A 26 -12.72 2.51 5.68
CA VAL A 26 -12.99 1.44 6.66
C VAL A 26 -13.99 0.44 6.06
N ASP A 27 -15.13 0.92 5.57
CA ASP A 27 -16.14 0.08 4.93
C ASP A 27 -15.60 -0.67 3.71
N ALA A 28 -14.80 0.01 2.88
CA ALA A 28 -14.20 -0.61 1.69
C ALA A 28 -13.25 -1.76 2.05
N PHE A 29 -12.41 -1.60 3.07
CA PHE A 29 -11.55 -2.68 3.54
C PHE A 29 -12.36 -3.82 4.14
N ALA A 30 -13.47 -3.54 4.83
CA ALA A 30 -14.23 -4.57 5.53
C ALA A 30 -14.91 -5.47 4.51
N ASN A 31 -15.52 -4.85 3.50
CA ASN A 31 -16.08 -5.54 2.35
C ASN A 31 -15.01 -6.35 1.60
N GLU A 32 -13.86 -5.75 1.27
CA GLU A 32 -12.81 -6.45 0.51
C GLU A 32 -12.24 -7.65 1.30
N VAL A 33 -12.11 -7.53 2.63
CA VAL A 33 -11.71 -8.64 3.51
C VAL A 33 -12.73 -9.77 3.45
N LEU A 34 -14.03 -9.46 3.55
CA LEU A 34 -15.12 -10.44 3.46
C LEU A 34 -15.18 -11.10 2.08
N GLU A 35 -14.95 -10.34 1.00
CA GLU A 35 -15.07 -10.81 -0.39
C GLU A 35 -13.85 -11.62 -0.85
N THR A 36 -12.66 -11.33 -0.33
CA THR A 36 -11.40 -11.96 -0.80
C THR A 36 -10.72 -12.86 0.22
N GLY A 37 -11.31 -13.01 1.42
CA GLY A 37 -10.77 -13.85 2.48
C GLY A 37 -9.53 -13.24 3.14
N GLY A 38 -9.51 -11.91 3.29
CA GLY A 38 -8.49 -11.23 4.10
C GLY A 38 -8.67 -11.51 5.59
N VAL A 39 -7.76 -10.96 6.41
CA VAL A 39 -7.90 -10.97 7.87
C VAL A 39 -7.94 -9.54 8.36
N TRP A 40 -8.92 -9.25 9.20
CA TRP A 40 -9.00 -8.01 9.96
C TRP A 40 -9.10 -8.35 11.44
N THR A 41 -8.02 -8.09 12.17
CA THR A 41 -7.96 -8.35 13.61
C THR A 41 -8.07 -7.04 14.35
N THR A 42 -9.10 -6.93 15.18
CA THR A 42 -9.28 -5.83 16.13
C THR A 42 -8.78 -6.25 17.51
N PRO A 43 -8.28 -5.31 18.32
CA PRO A 43 -8.09 -5.53 19.75
C PRO A 43 -9.38 -6.05 20.43
N PRO A 44 -9.27 -6.84 21.51
CA PRO A 44 -10.43 -7.33 22.27
C PRO A 44 -11.31 -6.17 22.78
N GLY A 45 -12.62 -6.39 22.91
CA GLY A 45 -13.60 -5.31 23.23
C GLY A 45 -13.48 -4.73 24.66
N ASP A 46 -12.84 -5.46 25.57
CA ASP A 46 -12.46 -5.04 26.93
C ASP A 46 -11.11 -4.30 26.98
N TYR A 47 -10.60 -3.88 25.82
CA TYR A 47 -9.34 -3.19 25.68
C TYR A 47 -9.31 -1.83 26.40
N ASP A 48 -8.35 -1.71 27.31
CA ASP A 48 -7.95 -0.44 27.92
C ASP A 48 -7.20 0.42 26.88
N PRO A 49 -7.59 1.70 26.68
CA PRO A 49 -6.97 2.57 25.67
C PRO A 49 -5.50 2.89 25.93
N ASP A 50 -4.98 2.68 27.15
CA ASP A 50 -3.56 2.80 27.51
C ASP A 50 -2.79 1.48 27.34
N SER A 51 -3.47 0.38 27.00
CA SER A 51 -2.84 -0.88 26.66
C SER A 51 -2.18 -0.80 25.27
N ARG A 52 -1.35 -1.80 24.92
CA ARG A 52 -0.50 -1.80 23.71
C ARG A 52 -0.99 -2.82 22.68
N ALA A 53 -2.29 -2.87 22.39
CA ALA A 53 -2.80 -3.77 21.35
C ALA A 53 -2.77 -3.09 19.98
N LEU A 54 -2.63 -3.90 18.94
CA LEU A 54 -2.54 -3.45 17.56
C LEU A 54 -3.73 -3.97 16.76
N PHE A 55 -4.25 -3.11 15.88
CA PHE A 55 -5.05 -3.50 14.75
C PHE A 55 -4.13 -4.14 13.71
N GLU A 56 -4.58 -5.23 13.09
CA GLU A 56 -3.83 -5.92 12.06
C GLU A 56 -4.73 -6.24 10.85
N ILE A 57 -4.23 -5.93 9.65
CA ILE A 57 -4.91 -6.14 8.38
C ILE A 57 -4.00 -6.98 7.48
N HIS A 58 -4.47 -8.16 7.09
CA HIS A 58 -3.85 -8.98 6.06
C HIS A 58 -4.74 -8.99 4.83
N LEU A 59 -4.32 -8.30 3.77
CA LEU A 59 -5.10 -8.20 2.56
C LEU A 59 -4.20 -8.11 1.34
N HIS A 60 -4.51 -8.90 0.31
CA HIS A 60 -3.77 -9.01 -0.95
C HIS A 60 -2.23 -9.14 -0.81
N GLY A 61 -1.78 -9.94 0.16
CA GLY A 61 -0.35 -10.19 0.38
C GLY A 61 0.40 -9.02 1.05
N ILE A 62 -0.32 -8.12 1.71
CA ILE A 62 0.23 -7.10 2.60
C ILE A 62 -0.34 -7.33 4.00
N THR A 63 0.56 -7.41 4.97
CA THR A 63 0.24 -7.36 6.40
C THR A 63 0.60 -5.98 6.92
N ALA A 64 -0.37 -5.28 7.48
CA ALA A 64 -0.23 -3.94 8.02
C ALA A 64 -0.77 -3.87 9.43
N THR A 65 -0.09 -3.14 10.31
CA THR A 65 -0.46 -2.99 11.71
C THR A 65 -0.60 -1.52 12.08
N GLY A 66 -1.41 -1.23 13.10
CA GLY A 66 -1.54 0.13 13.63
C GLY A 66 -2.15 0.17 15.02
N TRP A 67 -1.86 1.22 15.78
CA TRP A 67 -2.46 1.45 17.11
C TRP A 67 -3.95 1.79 17.04
N THR A 68 -4.35 2.34 15.91
CA THR A 68 -5.75 2.58 15.56
C THR A 68 -6.08 1.91 14.24
N GLU A 69 -7.36 1.64 14.02
CA GLU A 69 -7.89 1.14 12.76
C GLU A 69 -7.42 1.98 11.55
N SER A 70 -7.58 3.30 11.63
CA SER A 70 -7.18 4.22 10.57
C SER A 70 -5.67 4.18 10.31
N SER A 71 -4.85 3.97 11.34
CA SER A 71 -3.40 3.85 11.18
C SER A 71 -2.99 2.52 10.52
N ALA A 72 -3.70 1.42 10.80
CA ALA A 72 -3.47 0.14 10.12
C ALA A 72 -3.83 0.24 8.64
N ILE A 73 -4.97 0.86 8.31
CA ILE A 73 -5.37 1.15 6.92
C ILE A 73 -4.34 2.03 6.21
N SER A 74 -3.89 3.11 6.86
CA SER A 74 -2.90 4.03 6.28
C SER A 74 -1.57 3.32 6.01
N THR A 75 -1.13 2.46 6.93
CA THR A 75 0.06 1.61 6.78
C THR A 75 -0.10 0.66 5.59
N TRP A 76 -1.27 0.00 5.46
CA TRP A 76 -1.55 -0.87 4.32
C TRP A 76 -1.47 -0.11 2.99
N VAL A 77 -2.09 1.06 2.90
CA VAL A 77 -2.11 1.91 1.70
C VAL A 77 -0.69 2.33 1.31
N ALA A 78 0.13 2.76 2.28
CA ALA A 78 1.52 3.11 2.03
C ALA A 78 2.34 1.92 1.49
N MET A 79 2.16 0.74 2.09
CA MET A 79 2.83 -0.48 1.62
C MET A 79 2.35 -0.92 0.23
N ALA A 80 1.06 -0.75 -0.08
CA ALA A 80 0.50 -1.04 -1.39
C ALA A 80 1.07 -0.13 -2.47
N HIS A 81 1.19 1.17 -2.19
CA HIS A 81 1.88 2.12 -3.07
C HIS A 81 3.36 1.75 -3.27
N ALA A 82 4.08 1.40 -2.20
CA ALA A 82 5.48 1.00 -2.30
C ALA A 82 5.66 -0.28 -3.15
N LYS A 83 4.79 -1.27 -2.99
CA LYS A 83 4.81 -2.49 -3.81
C LYS A 83 4.47 -2.21 -5.27
N ALA A 84 3.50 -1.33 -5.53
CA ALA A 84 3.16 -0.90 -6.89
C ALA A 84 4.34 -0.15 -7.55
N ALA A 85 5.02 0.72 -6.81
CA ALA A 85 6.22 1.42 -7.26
C ALA A 85 7.33 0.44 -7.64
N ALA A 86 7.63 -0.52 -6.76
CA ALA A 86 8.66 -1.54 -6.97
C ALA A 86 8.41 -2.41 -8.21
N ALA A 87 7.15 -2.57 -8.61
CA ALA A 87 6.79 -3.32 -9.81
C ALA A 87 7.04 -2.55 -11.12
N CYS A 88 7.47 -1.28 -11.08
CA CYS A 88 7.75 -0.51 -12.30
C CYS A 88 8.89 -1.16 -13.10
N PRO A 89 8.64 -1.66 -14.32
CA PRO A 89 9.64 -2.38 -15.11
C PRO A 89 10.79 -1.48 -15.60
N ARG A 90 10.59 -0.16 -15.59
CA ARG A 90 11.56 0.81 -16.10
C ARG A 90 12.55 1.31 -15.05
N CYS A 91 12.06 1.66 -13.85
CA CYS A 91 12.92 2.17 -12.78
C CYS A 91 13.11 1.21 -11.60
N GLY A 92 12.37 0.09 -11.54
CA GLY A 92 12.41 -0.85 -10.41
C GLY A 92 12.01 -0.21 -9.08
N GLY A 93 11.10 0.78 -9.10
CA GLY A 93 10.65 1.51 -7.92
C GLY A 93 11.54 2.66 -7.46
N ARG A 94 12.61 3.01 -8.19
CA ARG A 94 13.46 4.15 -7.84
C ARG A 94 12.79 5.51 -8.05
N GLY A 95 11.73 5.58 -8.86
CA GLY A 95 11.07 6.83 -9.27
C GLY A 95 11.89 7.67 -10.24
N VAL A 96 13.13 7.28 -10.54
CA VAL A 96 14.03 7.95 -11.47
C VAL A 96 14.74 6.93 -12.37
N ILE A 97 15.08 7.35 -13.58
CA ILE A 97 16.00 6.63 -14.48
C ILE A 97 17.31 7.39 -14.58
N HIS A 98 18.43 6.66 -14.63
CA HIS A 98 19.74 7.23 -14.84
C HIS A 98 20.13 7.07 -16.32
N TRP A 99 20.59 8.13 -16.96
CA TRP A 99 21.28 8.06 -18.25
C TRP A 99 22.71 8.60 -18.08
N HIS A 100 23.61 8.16 -18.96
CA HIS A 100 25.04 8.49 -19.05
C HIS A 100 26.01 7.69 -18.17
N PRO A 101 27.30 7.55 -18.58
CA PRO A 101 28.33 6.93 -17.76
C PRO A 101 28.44 7.64 -16.41
N HIS A 102 28.69 6.86 -15.36
CA HIS A 102 28.57 7.14 -13.90
C HIS A 102 29.09 8.47 -13.31
N TRP A 103 29.67 9.40 -14.08
CA TRP A 103 30.31 10.62 -13.58
C TRP A 103 29.41 11.87 -13.54
N ASP A 104 28.23 11.85 -14.17
CA ASP A 104 27.31 13.00 -14.23
C ASP A 104 26.15 12.93 -13.19
N ASN A 105 25.93 11.80 -12.52
CA ASN A 105 24.77 11.61 -11.61
C ASN A 105 23.39 12.01 -12.19
N GLY A 106 23.30 12.18 -13.51
CA GLY A 106 22.09 12.58 -14.22
C GLY A 106 20.95 11.61 -13.98
N HIS A 107 19.77 12.14 -13.66
CA HIS A 107 18.54 11.38 -13.47
C HIS A 107 17.30 12.23 -13.78
N GLU A 108 16.23 11.57 -14.23
CA GLU A 108 14.93 12.16 -14.64
C GLU A 108 13.86 11.35 -13.93
N PRO A 109 12.73 11.99 -13.61
CA PRO A 109 11.54 11.29 -13.16
C PRO A 109 11.17 10.17 -14.14
N CYS A 110 10.91 8.97 -13.61
CA CYS A 110 10.45 7.87 -14.44
C CYS A 110 9.05 8.20 -15.00
N PRO A 111 8.87 8.29 -16.33
CA PRO A 111 7.59 8.72 -16.92
C PRO A 111 6.47 7.68 -16.72
N ASP A 112 6.83 6.42 -16.48
CA ASP A 112 5.89 5.30 -16.34
C ASP A 112 5.40 5.08 -14.90
N CYS A 113 5.99 5.77 -13.91
CA CYS A 113 5.53 5.65 -12.53
C CYS A 113 5.56 7.00 -11.82
N THR A 114 4.45 7.37 -11.17
CA THR A 114 4.32 8.59 -10.35
C THR A 114 5.08 8.51 -9.01
N CYS A 115 6.12 7.67 -8.92
CA CYS A 115 6.89 7.43 -7.70
C CYS A 115 7.91 8.54 -7.41
N ALA A 116 8.15 9.46 -8.36
CA ALA A 116 9.08 10.57 -8.20
C ALA A 116 8.69 11.52 -7.04
N ASP A 117 7.39 11.71 -6.80
CA ASP A 117 6.89 12.65 -5.79
C ASP A 117 6.94 12.11 -4.34
N GLN A 118 7.29 10.82 -4.13
CA GLN A 118 7.16 10.18 -2.81
C GLN A 118 8.44 10.23 -1.96
N LYS A 119 9.59 10.67 -2.52
CA LYS A 119 10.87 10.76 -1.78
C LYS A 119 11.15 12.11 -1.13
N ALA A 120 10.28 13.12 -1.31
CA ALA A 120 10.49 14.47 -0.79
C ALA A 120 9.92 14.73 0.61
N ALA A 121 9.29 13.73 1.25
CA ALA A 121 8.75 13.85 2.60
C ALA A 121 9.52 12.94 3.57
N GLY A 122 10.75 13.33 3.89
CA GLY A 122 11.58 12.77 4.95
C GLY A 122 12.17 13.89 5.78
#